data_AF-A0A5N9I4G4-F1
#
_entry.id   AF-A0A5N9I4G4-F1
#
_cell.length_a   1.000
_cell.length_b   1.000
_cell.length_c   1.000
_cell.angle_alpha   90.00
_cell.angle_beta   90.00
_cell.angle_gamma   90.00
#
_symmetry.space_group_name_H-M   'P 1'
#
loop_
_entity.id
_entity.type
_entity.pdbx_description
1 polymer ?
#
loop_
_entity_poly.entity_id
_entity_poly.type
_entity_poly.pdbx_seq_one_letter_code
_entity_poly.pdbx_strand_id
1 'polypeptide(L)'
;MSGKRLAVSVAICLALVGQAQAGGVVASGELRFNGSIVEPSCTTTVASAGWRMDDCPALARDSVIGIQGVGEQALPAQAVHIDRAHSGDQTYRLVDEHGKPLTRGQYVVVVTSP
;
A
#
# COMPACT_ATOMS: atom_id res chain seq x y z
N MET A 1 40.56 -33.12 -56.21
CA MET A 1 39.18 -33.49 -55.80
C MET A 1 38.92 -33.45 -54.29
N SER A 2 39.83 -32.91 -53.46
CA SER A 2 39.72 -32.99 -51.98
C SER A 2 38.96 -31.83 -51.33
N GLY A 3 39.17 -30.58 -51.78
CA GLY A 3 38.57 -29.38 -51.15
C GLY A 3 37.05 -29.26 -51.28
N LYS A 4 36.46 -29.73 -52.40
CA LYS A 4 35.00 -29.75 -52.60
C LYS A 4 34.28 -30.70 -51.63
N ARG A 5 34.93 -31.79 -51.21
CA ARG A 5 34.34 -32.77 -50.27
C ARG A 5 34.34 -32.24 -48.84
N LEU A 6 35.39 -31.53 -48.45
CA LEU A 6 35.51 -30.86 -47.16
C LEU A 6 34.49 -29.73 -46.97
N ALA A 7 34.26 -28.93 -48.02
CA ALA A 7 33.25 -27.86 -47.96
C ALA A 7 31.83 -28.41 -47.79
N VAL A 8 31.51 -29.52 -48.45
CA VAL A 8 30.19 -30.19 -48.34
C VAL A 8 30.00 -30.78 -46.95
N SER A 9 31.02 -31.44 -46.37
CA SER A 9 30.92 -32.00 -45.03
C SER A 9 30.79 -30.94 -43.95
N VAL A 10 31.49 -29.80 -44.08
CA VAL A 10 31.38 -28.69 -43.13
C VAL A 10 30.00 -28.03 -43.23
N ALA A 11 29.47 -27.84 -44.44
CA ALA A 11 28.13 -27.28 -44.64
C ALA A 11 27.02 -28.19 -44.08
N ILE A 12 27.16 -29.51 -44.22
CA ILE A 12 26.22 -30.49 -43.63
C ILE A 12 26.28 -30.46 -42.11
N CYS A 13 27.49 -30.40 -41.52
CA CYS A 13 27.63 -30.30 -40.07
C CYS A 13 27.02 -29.01 -39.51
N LEU A 14 27.21 -27.86 -40.19
CA LEU A 14 26.62 -26.57 -39.81
C LEU A 14 25.10 -26.52 -39.96
N ALA A 15 24.54 -27.20 -40.97
CA ALA A 15 23.09 -27.33 -41.14
C ALA A 15 22.44 -28.17 -40.03
N LEU A 16 23.16 -29.12 -39.44
CA LEU A 16 22.66 -30.02 -38.39
C LEU A 16 22.70 -29.40 -36.97
N VAL A 17 23.53 -28.38 -36.72
CA VAL A 17 23.61 -27.71 -35.40
C VAL A 17 22.68 -26.49 -35.24
N GLY A 18 21.91 -26.16 -36.28
CA GLY A 18 21.15 -24.90 -36.35
C GLY A 18 19.86 -24.80 -35.52
N GLN A 19 19.52 -25.76 -34.65
CA GLN A 19 18.23 -25.75 -33.93
C GLN A 19 18.38 -26.19 -32.46
N ALA A 20 19.40 -25.71 -31.75
CA ALA A 20 19.39 -25.74 -30.28
C ALA A 20 18.68 -24.49 -29.76
N GLN A 21 17.36 -24.44 -29.88
CA GLN A 21 16.56 -23.47 -29.13
C GLN A 21 16.65 -23.90 -27.67
N ALA A 22 17.39 -23.18 -26.84
CA ALA A 22 17.30 -23.35 -25.40
C ALA A 22 15.88 -22.91 -25.00
N GLY A 23 14.96 -23.88 -24.93
CA GLY A 23 13.64 -23.67 -24.36
C GLY A 23 13.83 -23.29 -22.91
N GLY A 24 13.93 -21.99 -22.64
CA GLY A 24 13.92 -21.48 -21.28
C GLY A 24 12.63 -21.97 -20.64
N VAL A 25 12.74 -22.79 -19.61
CA VAL A 25 11.60 -23.20 -18.81
C VAL A 25 11.12 -21.93 -18.10
N VAL A 26 10.16 -21.23 -18.71
CA VAL A 26 9.40 -20.20 -18.01
C VAL A 26 8.43 -20.94 -17.10
N ALA A 27 8.94 -21.40 -15.95
CA ALA A 27 8.09 -21.91 -14.90
C ALA A 27 7.31 -20.72 -14.33
N SER A 28 6.07 -20.53 -14.82
CA SER A 28 5.12 -19.67 -14.13
C SER A 28 4.66 -20.43 -12.88
N GLY A 29 5.08 -19.96 -11.72
CA GLY A 29 4.60 -20.43 -10.42
C GLY A 29 3.70 -19.38 -9.80
N GLU A 30 2.64 -19.81 -9.13
CA GLU A 30 1.79 -18.93 -8.33
C GLU A 30 2.38 -18.82 -6.91
N LEU A 31 2.76 -17.61 -6.51
CA LEU A 31 3.11 -17.33 -5.12
C LEU A 31 1.83 -17.14 -4.33
N ARG A 32 1.50 -18.13 -3.49
CA ARG A 32 0.31 -18.07 -2.64
C ARG A 32 0.71 -17.67 -1.21
N PHE A 33 0.44 -16.43 -0.86
CA PHE A 33 0.62 -15.93 0.49
C PHE A 33 -0.60 -16.32 1.33
N ASN A 34 -0.37 -16.96 2.48
CA ASN A 34 -1.40 -17.24 3.48
C ASN A 34 -0.96 -16.62 4.79
N GLY A 35 -1.85 -15.86 5.40
CA GLY A 35 -1.66 -15.21 6.68
C GLY A 35 -3.01 -14.73 7.21
N SER A 36 -3.05 -14.47 8.50
CA SER A 36 -4.20 -13.89 9.18
C SER A 36 -3.76 -12.61 9.87
N ILE A 37 -4.50 -11.52 9.69
CA ILE A 37 -4.31 -10.31 10.49
C ILE A 37 -4.89 -10.62 11.87
N VAL A 38 -4.00 -10.91 12.82
CA VAL A 38 -4.36 -11.27 14.21
C VAL A 38 -4.26 -10.09 15.17
N GLU A 39 -3.74 -8.96 14.70
CA GLU A 39 -3.58 -7.77 15.52
C GLU A 39 -4.94 -7.09 15.71
N PRO A 40 -5.33 -6.77 16.97
CA PRO A 40 -6.57 -6.06 17.21
C PRO A 40 -6.51 -4.69 16.53
N SER A 41 -7.54 -4.36 15.78
CA SER A 41 -7.76 -3.00 15.28
C SER A 41 -8.06 -2.06 16.45
N CYS A 42 -7.72 -0.77 16.32
CA CYS A 42 -8.16 0.25 17.28
C CYS A 42 -9.69 0.28 17.41
N THR A 43 -10.19 0.59 18.60
CA THR A 43 -11.60 0.94 18.80
C THR A 43 -11.80 2.41 18.51
N THR A 44 -12.61 2.76 17.52
CA THR A 44 -12.84 4.16 17.11
C THR A 44 -14.15 4.71 17.66
N THR A 45 -14.10 5.85 18.33
CA THR A 45 -15.26 6.63 18.77
C THR A 45 -15.29 7.98 18.05
N VAL A 46 -16.39 8.32 17.38
CA VAL A 46 -16.55 9.61 16.68
C VAL A 46 -17.33 10.60 17.55
N ALA A 47 -16.88 11.85 17.58
CA ALA A 47 -17.53 12.99 18.21
C ALA A 47 -17.78 14.11 17.19
N SER A 48 -18.51 15.15 17.59
CA SER A 48 -18.96 16.23 16.69
C SER A 48 -17.84 17.00 15.98
N ALA A 49 -16.64 17.06 16.55
CA ALA A 49 -15.50 17.80 16.00
C ALA A 49 -14.21 16.96 15.94
N GLY A 50 -14.31 15.64 16.03
CA GLY A 50 -13.13 14.80 16.18
C GLY A 50 -13.44 13.34 16.39
N TRP A 51 -12.41 12.56 16.68
CA TRP A 51 -12.55 11.14 17.00
C TRP A 51 -11.44 10.72 17.94
N ARG A 52 -11.68 9.60 18.61
CA ARG A 52 -10.73 8.95 19.50
C ARG A 52 -10.53 7.52 19.03
N MET A 53 -9.30 7.04 19.13
CA MET A 53 -8.90 5.66 18.83
C MET A 53 -8.24 5.08 20.07
N ASP A 54 -8.84 4.02 20.59
CA ASP A 54 -8.43 3.36 21.82
C ASP A 54 -7.89 1.95 21.54
N ASP A 55 -7.11 1.41 22.47
CA ASP A 55 -6.55 0.06 22.40
C ASP A 55 -5.73 -0.16 21.11
N CYS A 56 -5.07 0.90 20.64
CA CYS A 56 -4.33 0.86 19.39
C CYS A 56 -3.03 0.04 19.51
N PRO A 57 -2.77 -0.91 18.59
CA PRO A 57 -1.49 -1.60 18.53
C PRO A 57 -0.38 -0.60 18.22
N ALA A 58 0.86 -0.95 18.60
CA ALA A 58 2.01 -0.04 18.46
C ALA A 58 2.19 0.51 17.03
N LEU A 59 1.94 -0.33 16.02
CA LEU A 59 2.00 0.05 14.60
C LEU A 59 1.00 1.15 14.23
N ALA A 60 -0.21 1.15 14.83
CA ALA A 60 -1.25 2.11 14.48
C ALA A 60 -1.05 3.52 15.07
N ARG A 61 -0.08 3.70 15.98
CA ARG A 61 0.14 4.96 16.71
C ARG A 61 0.65 6.10 15.82
N ASP A 62 1.32 5.78 14.72
CA ASP A 62 1.84 6.75 13.75
C ASP A 62 1.03 6.72 12.43
N SER A 63 -0.28 6.47 12.53
CA SER A 63 -1.15 6.42 11.36
C SER A 63 -1.21 7.76 10.62
N VAL A 64 -1.20 7.69 9.30
CA VAL A 64 -1.44 8.83 8.41
C VAL A 64 -2.93 9.12 8.38
N ILE A 65 -3.29 10.39 8.58
CA ILE A 65 -4.68 10.83 8.62
C ILE A 65 -5.00 11.65 7.38
N GLY A 66 -5.90 11.13 6.54
CA GLY A 66 -6.50 11.84 5.42
C GLY A 66 -7.86 12.41 5.78
N ILE A 67 -8.13 13.66 5.42
CA ILE A 67 -9.42 14.31 5.63
C ILE A 67 -9.97 14.77 4.28
N GLN A 68 -11.22 14.42 4.00
CA GLN A 68 -11.92 14.86 2.80
C GLN A 68 -13.28 15.45 3.17
N GLY A 69 -13.50 16.71 2.82
CA GLY A 69 -14.80 17.36 2.95
C GLY A 69 -15.83 16.80 1.98
N VAL A 70 -17.07 16.66 2.43
CA VAL A 70 -18.21 16.20 1.63
C VAL A 70 -19.28 17.28 1.60
N GLY A 71 -19.62 17.72 0.39
CA GLY A 71 -20.65 18.72 0.13
C GLY A 71 -20.20 20.17 0.35
N GLU A 72 -21.08 21.10 0.00
CA GLU A 72 -20.80 22.55 -0.08
C GLU A 72 -20.48 23.22 1.27
N GLN A 73 -20.86 22.59 2.39
CA GLN A 73 -20.62 23.14 3.73
C GLN A 73 -19.26 22.73 4.32
N ALA A 74 -18.51 21.87 3.63
CA ALA A 74 -17.22 21.42 4.12
C ALA A 74 -16.13 22.46 3.80
N LEU A 75 -15.63 23.10 4.85
CA LEU A 75 -14.44 23.95 4.78
C LEU A 75 -13.17 23.10 4.70
N PRO A 76 -12.05 23.65 4.17
CA PRO A 76 -10.74 23.03 4.29
C PRO A 76 -10.46 22.64 5.74
N ALA A 77 -10.10 21.38 5.95
CA ALA A 77 -10.00 20.78 7.27
C ALA A 77 -8.66 20.06 7.43
N GLN A 78 -8.15 20.10 8.65
CA GLN A 78 -6.96 19.39 9.07
C GLN A 78 -7.26 18.60 10.34
N ALA A 79 -6.54 17.51 10.55
CA ALA A 79 -6.59 16.74 11.78
C ALA A 79 -5.43 17.15 12.68
N VAL A 80 -5.73 17.53 13.91
CA VAL A 80 -4.72 17.78 14.94
C VAL A 80 -4.83 16.74 16.05
N HIS A 81 -3.69 16.16 16.40
CA HIS A 81 -3.59 15.26 17.54
C HIS A 81 -3.62 16.10 18.83
N ILE A 82 -4.58 15.83 19.71
CA ILE A 82 -4.87 16.70 20.88
C ILE A 82 -4.47 16.09 22.22
N ASP A 83 -4.28 14.78 22.31
CA ASP A 83 -3.79 14.13 23.54
C ASP A 83 -2.92 12.91 23.23
N ARG A 84 -1.65 12.97 23.66
CA ARG A 84 -0.83 11.75 23.84
C ARG A 84 -1.11 11.19 25.22
N ALA A 85 -2.20 10.45 25.36
CA ALA A 85 -2.33 9.58 26.52
C ALA A 85 -1.14 8.61 26.53
N HIS A 86 -0.51 8.40 27.69
CA HIS A 86 0.63 7.47 27.80
C HIS A 86 0.23 6.01 27.52
N SER A 87 -1.08 5.72 27.46
CA SER A 87 -1.65 4.43 27.05
C SER A 87 -1.46 4.11 25.56
N GLY A 88 -1.16 5.10 24.73
CA GLY A 88 -1.13 4.94 23.27
C GLY A 88 -2.48 5.16 22.59
N ASP A 89 -3.51 5.53 23.35
CA ASP A 89 -4.77 6.04 22.80
C ASP A 89 -4.51 7.37 22.10
N GLN A 90 -5.17 7.57 20.96
CA GLN A 90 -4.99 8.74 20.11
C GLN A 90 -6.30 9.52 20.04
N THR A 91 -6.27 10.82 20.31
CA THR A 91 -7.45 11.68 20.17
C THR A 91 -7.17 12.78 19.17
N TYR A 92 -8.03 12.91 18.16
CA TYR A 92 -7.91 13.88 17.09
C TYR A 92 -9.08 14.85 17.05
N ARG A 93 -8.80 16.05 16.57
CA ARG A 93 -9.80 17.09 16.34
C ARG A 93 -9.68 17.63 14.92
N LEU A 94 -10.82 17.82 14.27
CA LEU A 94 -10.90 18.54 13.01
C LEU A 94 -10.83 20.04 13.28
N VAL A 95 -9.91 20.70 12.59
CA VAL A 95 -9.70 22.14 12.65
C VAL A 95 -9.66 22.75 11.25
N ASP A 96 -9.97 24.03 11.16
CA ASP A 96 -9.74 24.81 9.94
C ASP A 96 -8.25 25.13 9.74
N GLU A 97 -7.95 25.85 8.67
CA GLU A 97 -6.58 26.29 8.34
C GLU A 97 -5.94 27.21 9.40
N HIS A 98 -6.73 27.79 10.31
CA HIS A 98 -6.27 28.62 11.42
C HIS A 98 -6.17 27.83 12.74
N GLY A 99 -6.39 26.52 12.71
CA GLY A 99 -6.37 25.66 13.90
C GLY A 99 -7.63 25.76 14.76
N LYS A 100 -8.71 26.40 14.28
CA LYS A 100 -9.97 26.52 15.03
C LYS A 100 -10.82 25.27 14.83
N PRO A 101 -11.45 24.71 15.89
CA PRO A 101 -12.29 23.53 15.76
C PRO A 101 -13.45 23.74 14.76
N LEU A 102 -13.60 22.79 13.84
CA LEU A 102 -14.72 22.75 12.92
C LEU A 102 -15.98 22.27 13.65
N THR A 103 -17.10 22.95 13.40
CA THR A 103 -18.40 22.66 14.06
C THR A 103 -19.52 22.33 13.08
N ARG A 104 -19.23 22.41 11.77
CA ARG A 104 -20.17 22.21 10.67
C ARG A 104 -19.43 21.57 9.49
N GLY A 105 -20.21 21.01 8.57
CA GLY A 105 -19.70 20.26 7.43
C GLY A 105 -19.72 18.75 7.68
N GLN A 106 -19.61 17.99 6.59
CA GLN A 106 -19.47 16.54 6.63
C GLN A 106 -18.09 16.18 6.13
N TYR A 107 -17.44 15.22 6.78
CA TYR A 107 -16.06 14.87 6.48
C TYR A 107 -15.89 13.35 6.49
N VAL A 108 -15.16 12.85 5.51
CA VAL A 108 -14.62 11.50 5.50
C VAL A 108 -13.21 11.55 6.08
N VAL A 109 -12.99 10.73 7.10
CA VAL A 109 -11.68 10.56 7.74
C VAL A 109 -11.15 9.19 7.33
N VAL A 110 -9.96 9.18 6.74
CA VAL A 110 -9.23 7.96 6.37
C VAL A 110 -8.02 7.85 7.28
N VAL A 111 -7.93 6.73 7.99
CA VAL A 111 -6.81 6.40 8.86
C VAL A 111 -6.03 5.28 8.23
N THR A 112 -4.74 5.52 7.95
CA THR A 112 -3.85 4.54 7.32
C THR A 112 -2.69 4.25 8.26
N SER A 113 -2.66 3.04 8.83
CA SER A 113 -1.51 2.58 9.62
C SER A 113 -0.32 2.20 8.71
N PRO A 114 0.94 2.37 9.16
CA PRO A 114 2.14 1.98 8.44
C PRO A 114 2.24 0.49 8.12
#